data_AF-A0A3E0LJP5-F1
#
_entry.id   AF-A0A3E0LJP5-F1
#
_cell.length_a   1.000
_cell.length_b   1.000
_cell.length_c   1.000
_cell.angle_alpha   90.00
_cell.angle_beta   90.00
_cell.angle_gamma   90.00
#
_symmetry.space_group_name_H-M   'P 1'
#
loop_
_entity.id
_entity.type
_entity.pdbx_description
1 polymer ?
#
loop_
_entity_poly.entity_id
_entity_poly.type
_entity_poly.pdbx_seq_one_letter_code
_entity_poly.pdbx_strand_id
1 'polypeptide(L)'
;MPNYVFQLDANKRPLDMIHPARGRKLQAKGKAATFRTYPYAIVHHQGIDSPNTKEYILKIDPGAVWTGFAIQCGEDIIFPIKLKHRGFEIKESLAKRAGFRSSLRSRNVRYRKKRFNRQKPDGWLPPSLSYRLETTRTWIKRFMALCPITPLVVLQLISLTWLASIFARLQLSLTTVDIWLAPVHFLTLSGIIHLSLRDVQLYF
;
A
#
# COMPACT_ATOMS: atom_id res chain seq x y z
N MET A 1 5.81 9.08 19.53
CA MET A 1 5.88 8.00 18.52
C MET A 1 7.31 7.91 17.99
N PRO A 2 7.92 6.72 17.97
CA PRO A 2 9.21 6.55 17.33
C PRO A 2 9.09 6.91 15.85
N ASN A 3 9.97 7.78 15.37
CA ASN A 3 10.06 8.16 13.97
C ASN A 3 11.52 7.97 13.57
N TYR A 4 11.90 6.74 13.26
CA TYR A 4 13.26 6.43 12.85
C TYR A 4 13.58 7.02 11.48
N VAL A 5 14.85 7.24 11.22
CA VAL A 5 15.39 7.83 9.99
C VAL A 5 15.99 6.72 9.13
N PHE A 6 15.69 6.77 7.82
CA PHE A 6 16.31 5.89 6.85
C PHE A 6 17.76 6.29 6.61
N GLN A 7 18.64 5.31 6.43
CA GLN A 7 20.04 5.56 6.09
C GLN A 7 20.48 4.70 4.91
N LEU A 8 21.28 5.31 4.04
CA LEU A 8 21.88 4.69 2.88
C LEU A 8 23.39 4.79 2.97
N ASP A 9 24.08 3.79 2.43
CA ASP A 9 25.50 3.84 2.18
C ASP A 9 25.86 4.78 1.01
N ALA A 10 27.14 5.10 0.82
CA ALA A 10 27.63 5.85 -0.35
C ALA A 10 27.21 5.21 -1.68
N ASN A 11 27.12 3.88 -1.72
CA ASN A 11 26.63 3.10 -2.85
C ASN A 11 25.10 3.05 -2.96
N LYS A 12 24.37 3.85 -2.17
CA LYS A 12 22.90 3.85 -2.07
C LYS A 12 22.30 2.51 -1.63
N ARG A 13 23.07 1.68 -0.94
CA ARG A 13 22.59 0.44 -0.34
C ARG A 13 21.86 0.77 0.98
N PRO A 14 20.67 0.20 1.23
CA PRO A 14 19.92 0.47 2.44
C PRO A 14 20.61 -0.13 3.66
N LEU A 15 20.63 0.64 4.75
CA LEU A 15 21.21 0.25 6.05
C LEU A 15 20.11 0.26 7.13
N ASP A 16 20.46 -0.18 8.34
CA ASP A 16 19.53 -0.18 9.49
C ASP A 16 18.95 1.19 9.80
N MET A 17 17.65 1.29 10.07
CA MET A 17 17.07 2.57 10.49
C MET A 17 17.64 3.03 11.84
N ILE A 18 17.84 4.33 12.00
CA ILE A 18 18.42 4.92 13.22
C ILE A 18 17.49 5.93 13.87
N HIS A 19 17.67 6.14 15.18
CA HIS A 19 16.96 7.21 15.88
C HIS A 19 17.36 8.60 15.34
N PRO A 20 16.43 9.57 15.18
CA PRO A 20 16.73 10.91 14.62
C PRO A 20 17.87 11.65 15.30
N ALA A 21 18.05 11.45 16.61
CA ALA A 21 19.17 12.05 17.34
C ALA A 21 20.53 11.57 16.82
N ARG A 22 20.64 10.28 16.43
CA ARG A 22 21.86 9.72 15.84
C ARG A 22 22.07 10.26 14.42
N GLY A 23 21.01 10.38 13.63
CA GLY A 23 21.08 10.99 12.30
C GLY A 23 21.59 12.43 12.34
N ARG A 24 21.05 13.25 13.24
CA ARG A 24 21.53 14.63 13.46
C ARG A 24 22.99 14.68 13.89
N LYS A 25 23.43 13.80 14.79
CA LYS A 25 24.85 13.70 15.20
C LYS A 25 25.77 13.34 14.03
N LEU A 26 25.35 12.45 13.12
CA LEU A 26 26.13 12.08 11.94
C LEU A 26 26.27 13.27 10.97
N GLN A 27 25.17 14.00 10.74
CA GLN A 27 25.17 15.19 9.89
C GLN A 27 26.01 16.33 10.48
N ALA A 28 25.88 16.60 11.77
CA ALA A 28 26.67 17.62 12.47
C ALA A 28 28.19 17.33 12.43
N LYS A 29 28.56 16.03 12.38
CA LYS A 29 29.95 15.59 12.23
C LYS A 29 30.41 15.52 10.75
N GLY A 30 29.57 15.93 9.79
CA GLY A 30 29.89 15.87 8.36
C GLY A 30 30.05 14.45 7.81
N LYS A 31 29.49 13.42 8.47
CA LYS A 31 29.61 12.01 8.05
C LYS A 31 28.49 11.54 7.12
N ALA A 32 27.38 12.27 7.10
CA ALA A 32 26.22 11.96 6.29
C ALA A 32 25.58 13.25 5.78
N ALA A 33 24.98 13.17 4.60
CA ALA A 33 24.20 14.24 3.98
C ALA A 33 22.72 13.86 3.93
N THR A 34 21.85 14.86 3.76
CA THR A 34 20.43 14.60 3.49
C THR A 34 20.28 14.02 2.08
N PHE A 35 19.71 12.82 1.97
CA PHE A 35 19.41 12.19 0.70
C PHE A 35 18.01 12.54 0.21
N ARG A 36 17.03 12.51 1.12
CA ARG A 36 15.62 12.79 0.82
C ARG A 36 14.93 13.40 2.03
N THR A 37 14.01 14.33 1.80
CA THR A 37 13.22 14.96 2.86
C THR A 37 11.99 14.16 3.25
N TYR A 38 11.35 13.46 2.31
CA TYR A 38 10.16 12.65 2.59
C TYR A 38 10.08 11.32 1.80
N PRO A 39 10.10 10.16 2.49
CA PRO A 39 10.43 10.03 3.91
C PRO A 39 11.88 10.49 4.17
N TYR A 40 12.16 10.97 5.38
CA TYR A 40 13.47 11.55 5.69
C TYR A 40 14.55 10.47 5.67
N ALA A 41 15.55 10.65 4.82
CA ALA A 41 16.64 9.71 4.61
C ALA A 41 17.97 10.45 4.55
N ILE A 42 18.99 9.86 5.18
CA ILE A 42 20.37 10.32 5.11
C ILE A 42 21.22 9.35 4.30
N VAL A 43 22.30 9.85 3.73
CA VAL A 43 23.28 9.04 3.00
C VAL A 43 24.68 9.27 3.57
N HIS A 44 25.42 8.20 3.81
CA HIS A 44 26.80 8.24 4.28
C HIS A 44 27.77 8.57 3.14
N HIS A 45 28.86 9.27 3.44
CA HIS A 45 29.88 9.60 2.43
C HIS A 45 30.81 8.44 2.08
N GLN A 46 30.97 7.49 2.99
CA GLN A 46 31.84 6.33 2.83
C GLN A 46 31.00 5.07 2.66
N GLY A 47 31.51 4.15 1.83
CA GLY A 47 31.02 2.79 1.68
C GLY A 47 31.11 2.01 2.98
N ILE A 48 30.09 1.22 3.30
CA ILE A 48 30.10 0.28 4.43
C ILE A 48 30.18 -1.13 3.86
N ASP A 49 31.32 -1.79 4.11
CA ASP A 49 31.52 -3.19 3.77
C ASP A 49 30.75 -4.08 4.76
N SER A 50 29.98 -5.03 4.22
CA SER A 50 29.19 -6.02 4.97
C SER A 50 28.29 -5.41 6.07
N PRO A 51 27.25 -4.64 5.70
CA PRO A 51 26.33 -4.09 6.67
C PRO A 51 25.55 -5.22 7.36
N ASN A 52 25.64 -5.32 8.68
CA ASN A 52 24.75 -6.17 9.46
C ASN A 52 23.37 -5.50 9.50
N THR A 53 22.43 -6.02 8.72
CA THR A 53 21.08 -5.47 8.62
C THR A 53 20.09 -6.30 9.40
N LYS A 54 19.28 -5.63 10.21
CA LYS A 54 18.13 -6.23 10.90
C LYS A 54 17.03 -6.57 9.91
N GLU A 55 16.14 -7.45 10.37
CA GLU A 55 14.93 -7.78 9.65
C GLU A 55 13.87 -6.67 9.81
N TYR A 56 13.31 -6.21 8.69
CA TYR A 56 12.26 -5.20 8.66
C TYR A 56 11.01 -5.72 7.95
N ILE A 57 9.86 -5.54 8.59
CA ILE A 57 8.55 -5.96 8.08
C ILE A 57 7.75 -4.72 7.69
N LEU A 58 7.29 -4.64 6.44
CA LEU A 58 6.38 -3.59 6.00
C LEU A 58 4.93 -4.04 6.14
N LYS A 59 4.20 -3.39 7.04
CA LYS A 59 2.75 -3.56 7.21
C LYS A 59 2.00 -2.48 6.46
N ILE A 60 0.96 -2.89 5.72
CA ILE A 60 0.13 -2.01 4.90
C ILE A 60 -1.33 -2.19 5.29
N ASP A 61 -1.99 -1.07 5.61
CA ASP A 61 -3.43 -1.02 5.88
C ASP A 61 -4.10 -0.10 4.83
N PRO A 62 -4.66 -0.68 3.74
CA PRO A 62 -5.27 0.10 2.68
C PRO A 62 -6.67 0.58 3.06
N GLY A 63 -6.84 1.90 3.24
CA GLY A 63 -8.15 2.52 3.45
C GLY A 63 -8.64 3.35 2.26
N ALA A 64 -9.89 3.82 2.36
CA ALA A 64 -10.53 4.58 1.27
C ALA A 64 -9.94 5.99 1.10
N VAL A 65 -9.70 6.69 2.22
CA VAL A 65 -9.14 8.05 2.29
C VAL A 65 -7.65 8.02 2.64
N TRP A 66 -7.25 7.10 3.52
CA TRP A 66 -5.89 7.00 4.03
C TRP A 66 -5.38 5.58 3.86
N THR A 67 -4.10 5.42 3.48
CA THR A 67 -3.38 4.15 3.64
C THR A 67 -2.40 4.30 4.78
N GLY A 68 -2.49 3.42 5.78
CA GLY A 68 -1.49 3.30 6.82
C GLY A 68 -0.32 2.44 6.33
N PHE A 69 0.90 2.88 6.61
CA PHE A 69 2.06 2.02 6.56
C PHE A 69 2.75 2.02 7.93
N ALA A 70 3.32 0.87 8.28
CA ALA A 70 4.16 0.73 9.46
C ALA A 70 5.35 -0.17 9.13
N ILE A 71 6.55 0.28 9.47
CA ILE A 71 7.75 -0.57 9.45
C ILE A 71 7.99 -1.08 10.85
N GLN A 72 8.06 -2.40 10.98
CA GLN A 72 8.37 -3.11 12.23
C GLN A 72 9.79 -3.67 12.17
N CYS A 73 10.47 -3.63 13.32
CA CYS A 73 11.79 -4.21 13.53
C CYS A 73 11.74 -5.00 14.85
N GLY A 74 11.86 -6.32 14.80
CA GLY A 74 11.61 -7.17 15.98
C GLY A 74 10.14 -7.03 16.42
N GLU A 75 9.89 -6.69 17.68
CA GLU A 75 8.52 -6.51 18.22
C GLU A 75 8.00 -5.06 18.06
N ASP A 76 8.89 -4.12 17.77
CA ASP A 76 8.58 -2.69 17.79
C ASP A 76 8.17 -2.14 16.42
N ILE A 77 7.16 -1.26 16.41
CA ILE A 77 6.83 -0.41 15.25
C ILE A 77 7.68 0.85 15.32
N ILE A 78 8.64 0.98 14.41
CA ILE A 78 9.66 2.05 14.43
C ILE A 78 9.36 3.22 13.49
N PHE A 79 8.52 3.00 12.47
CA PHE A 79 8.18 4.03 11.49
C PHE A 79 6.71 3.91 11.03
N PRO A 80 5.78 4.59 11.73
CA PRO A 80 4.39 4.71 11.31
C PRO A 80 4.19 5.93 10.38
N ILE A 81 3.42 5.75 9.31
CA ILE A 81 3.09 6.82 8.36
C ILE A 81 1.66 6.64 7.83
N LYS A 82 0.97 7.76 7.61
CA LYS A 82 -0.36 7.79 6.99
C LYS A 82 -0.29 8.56 5.68
N LEU A 83 -0.66 7.89 4.60
CA LEU A 83 -0.72 8.47 3.26
C LEU A 83 -2.16 8.92 2.97
N LYS A 84 -2.38 10.22 2.74
CA LYS A 84 -3.66 10.73 2.26
C LYS A 84 -3.81 10.47 0.77
N HIS A 85 -4.94 9.92 0.37
CA HIS A 85 -5.30 9.76 -1.03
C HIS A 85 -6.19 10.90 -1.51
N ARG A 86 -5.94 11.38 -2.73
CA ARG A 86 -6.83 12.32 -3.45
C ARG A 86 -7.94 11.62 -4.25
N GLY A 87 -8.19 10.34 -4.00
CA GLY A 87 -9.17 9.54 -4.76
C GLY A 87 -10.58 10.14 -4.74
N PHE A 88 -10.97 10.77 -3.62
CA PHE A 88 -12.24 11.49 -3.49
C PHE A 88 -12.29 12.75 -4.36
N GLU A 89 -11.23 13.57 -4.36
CA GLU A 89 -11.13 14.77 -5.20
C GLU A 89 -11.19 14.41 -6.69
N ILE A 90 -10.53 13.32 -7.10
CA ILE A 90 -10.60 12.80 -8.48
C ILE A 90 -12.04 12.42 -8.83
N LYS A 91 -12.72 11.68 -7.95
CA LYS A 91 -14.11 11.26 -8.15
C LYS A 91 -15.02 12.47 -8.31
N GLU A 92 -14.88 13.47 -7.45
CA GLU A 92 -15.68 14.70 -7.47
C GLU A 92 -15.46 15.50 -8.75
N SER A 93 -14.20 15.72 -9.14
CA SER A 93 -13.84 16.40 -10.38
C SER A 93 -14.43 15.71 -11.63
N LEU A 94 -14.38 14.37 -11.66
CA LEU A 94 -14.99 13.58 -12.74
C LEU A 94 -16.51 13.69 -12.74
N ALA A 95 -17.16 13.66 -11.57
CA ALA A 95 -18.59 13.82 -11.42
C ALA A 95 -19.05 15.21 -11.89
N LYS A 96 -18.35 16.27 -11.47
CA LYS A 96 -18.59 17.66 -11.91
C LYS A 96 -18.48 17.79 -13.43
N ARG A 97 -17.40 17.25 -14.02
CA ARG A 97 -17.22 17.23 -15.48
C ARG A 97 -18.30 16.43 -16.20
N ALA A 98 -18.73 15.30 -15.62
CA ALA A 98 -19.83 14.51 -16.18
C ALA A 98 -21.16 15.27 -16.13
N GLY A 99 -21.46 15.95 -15.03
CA GLY A 99 -22.63 16.81 -14.86
C GLY A 99 -22.72 17.91 -15.91
N PHE A 100 -21.65 18.69 -16.09
CA PHE A 100 -21.61 19.73 -17.13
C PHE A 100 -21.85 19.15 -18.53
N ARG A 101 -21.19 18.04 -18.87
CA ARG A 101 -21.40 17.37 -20.17
C ARG A 101 -22.81 16.81 -20.32
N SER A 102 -23.45 16.39 -19.24
CA SER A 102 -24.84 15.92 -19.27
C SER A 102 -25.79 17.10 -19.53
N SER A 103 -25.66 18.18 -18.76
CA SER A 103 -26.46 19.42 -18.90
C SER A 103 -26.34 20.06 -20.28
N LEU A 104 -25.14 20.07 -20.87
CA LEU A 104 -24.95 20.57 -22.24
C LEU A 104 -25.64 19.67 -23.28
N ARG A 105 -25.66 18.36 -23.08
CA ARG A 105 -26.28 17.40 -24.01
C ARG A 105 -27.79 17.33 -23.87
N SER A 106 -28.34 17.52 -22.67
CA SER A 106 -29.78 17.51 -22.42
C SER A 106 -30.48 18.76 -22.98
N ARG A 107 -29.75 19.86 -23.20
CA ARG A 107 -30.26 21.06 -23.89
C ARG A 107 -30.30 20.89 -25.41
N ASN A 108 -29.34 20.16 -25.99
CA ASN A 108 -29.19 19.98 -27.44
C ASN A 108 -29.60 18.56 -27.89
N VAL A 109 -30.86 18.16 -27.64
CA VAL A 109 -31.34 16.79 -27.91
C VAL A 109 -31.88 16.62 -29.34
N ARG A 110 -32.32 17.71 -30.00
CA ARG A 110 -33.03 17.69 -31.30
C ARG A 110 -32.37 16.82 -32.37
N TYR A 111 -31.03 16.80 -32.45
CA TYR A 111 -30.29 16.04 -33.47
C TYR A 111 -29.42 14.91 -32.89
N ARG A 112 -29.49 14.65 -31.58
CA ARG A 112 -28.53 13.76 -30.91
C ARG A 112 -29.05 12.32 -30.86
N LYS A 113 -28.51 11.45 -31.72
CA LYS A 113 -28.74 9.99 -31.65
C LYS A 113 -28.35 9.42 -30.27
N LYS A 114 -29.21 8.57 -29.71
CA LYS A 114 -29.01 7.88 -28.43
C LYS A 114 -27.86 6.86 -28.54
N ARG A 115 -27.09 6.69 -27.46
CA ARG A 115 -25.97 5.72 -27.39
C ARG A 115 -26.20 4.80 -26.20
N PHE A 116 -26.57 3.54 -26.46
CA PHE A 116 -26.98 2.59 -25.42
C PHE A 116 -25.81 1.75 -24.87
N ASN A 117 -24.79 1.43 -25.68
CA ASN A 117 -23.73 0.49 -25.30
C ASN A 117 -22.36 1.16 -25.16
N ARG A 118 -22.12 1.82 -24.03
CA ARG A 118 -20.75 2.21 -23.62
C ARG A 118 -20.23 1.21 -22.61
N GLN A 119 -19.65 0.12 -23.11
CA GLN A 119 -18.88 -0.79 -22.27
C GLN A 119 -17.48 -0.22 -22.04
N LYS A 120 -16.94 -0.50 -20.86
CA LYS A 120 -15.54 -0.24 -20.55
C LYS A 120 -14.75 -1.50 -20.91
N PRO A 121 -13.47 -1.36 -21.32
CA PRO A 121 -12.65 -2.52 -21.58
C PRO A 121 -12.48 -3.36 -20.31
N ASP A 122 -12.17 -4.63 -20.49
CA ASP A 122 -11.83 -5.51 -19.38
C ASP A 122 -10.57 -5.00 -18.65
N GLY A 123 -10.51 -5.22 -17.33
CA GLY A 123 -9.45 -4.68 -16.47
C GLY A 123 -9.52 -3.16 -16.23
N TRP A 124 -10.54 -2.46 -16.72
CA TRP A 124 -10.69 -1.03 -16.45
C TRP A 124 -10.96 -0.78 -14.96
N LEU A 125 -10.06 -0.01 -14.32
CA LEU A 125 -10.29 0.52 -12.99
C LEU A 125 -10.73 1.99 -13.05
N PRO A 126 -11.66 2.42 -12.18
CA PRO A 126 -11.95 3.84 -12.00
C PRO A 126 -10.66 4.62 -11.68
N PRO A 127 -10.47 5.84 -12.23
CA PRO A 127 -9.27 6.63 -11.98
C PRO A 127 -8.97 6.87 -10.50
N SER A 128 -10.00 6.91 -9.65
CA SER A 128 -9.84 7.03 -8.20
C SER A 128 -9.26 5.76 -7.56
N LEU A 129 -9.61 4.58 -8.07
CA LEU A 129 -9.13 3.31 -7.56
C LEU A 129 -7.72 3.01 -8.06
N SER A 130 -7.46 3.22 -9.37
CA SER A 130 -6.11 3.08 -9.93
C SER A 130 -5.11 4.01 -9.24
N TYR A 131 -5.51 5.26 -8.96
CA TYR A 131 -4.69 6.19 -8.20
C TYR A 131 -4.26 5.63 -6.84
N ARG A 132 -5.19 5.02 -6.08
CA ARG A 132 -4.85 4.46 -4.76
C ARG A 132 -3.84 3.33 -4.87
N LEU A 133 -4.04 2.42 -5.82
CA LEU A 133 -3.14 1.30 -6.05
C LEU A 133 -1.75 1.76 -6.46
N GLU A 134 -1.65 2.63 -7.46
CA GLU A 134 -0.37 3.12 -7.98
C GLU A 134 0.38 3.97 -6.96
N THR A 135 -0.33 4.78 -6.18
CA THR A 135 0.29 5.59 -5.12
C THR A 135 0.84 4.67 -4.03
N THR A 136 0.06 3.68 -3.57
CA THR A 136 0.53 2.69 -2.60
C THR A 136 1.74 1.93 -3.12
N ARG A 137 1.70 1.45 -4.37
CA ARG A 137 2.82 0.76 -5.03
C ARG A 137 4.08 1.62 -5.09
N THR A 138 3.94 2.91 -5.41
CA THR A 138 5.05 3.87 -5.44
C THR A 138 5.69 4.02 -4.05
N TRP A 139 4.89 4.03 -3.00
CA TRP A 139 5.37 4.09 -1.62
C TRP A 139 6.06 2.80 -1.16
N ILE A 140 5.53 1.63 -1.53
CA ILE A 140 6.18 0.34 -1.26
C ILE A 140 7.58 0.32 -1.88
N LYS A 141 7.69 0.62 -3.18
CA LYS A 141 8.98 0.70 -3.89
C LYS A 141 9.93 1.69 -3.22
N ARG A 142 9.41 2.81 -2.75
CA ARG A 142 10.19 3.83 -2.04
C ARG A 142 10.74 3.32 -0.71
N PHE A 143 9.96 2.57 0.06
CA PHE A 143 10.44 1.99 1.32
C PHE A 143 11.46 0.88 1.07
N MET A 144 11.22 0.01 0.09
CA MET A 144 12.16 -1.06 -0.28
C MET A 144 13.51 -0.51 -0.76
N ALA A 145 13.53 0.68 -1.38
CA ALA A 145 14.77 1.33 -1.77
C ALA A 145 15.55 1.96 -0.60
N LEU A 146 14.89 2.20 0.55
CA LEU A 146 15.46 2.93 1.68
C LEU A 146 15.74 2.05 2.90
N CYS A 147 15.16 0.86 2.96
CA CYS A 147 15.23 -0.05 4.09
C CYS A 147 15.29 -1.49 3.56
N PRO A 148 16.11 -2.37 4.16
CA PRO A 148 16.18 -3.78 3.77
C PRO A 148 14.94 -4.52 4.30
N ILE A 149 13.81 -4.37 3.59
CA ILE A 149 12.54 -4.98 3.94
C ILE A 149 12.50 -6.42 3.43
N THR A 150 12.12 -7.36 4.30
CA THR A 150 12.02 -8.79 4.00
C THR A 150 10.56 -9.20 3.73
N PRO A 151 9.64 -9.33 4.72
CA PRO A 151 8.25 -9.65 4.40
C PRO A 151 7.39 -8.39 4.18
N LEU A 152 6.43 -8.55 3.27
CA LEU A 152 5.34 -7.62 3.05
C LEU A 152 4.05 -8.20 3.67
N VAL A 153 3.45 -7.47 4.59
CA VAL A 153 2.18 -7.87 5.22
C VAL A 153 1.12 -6.87 4.82
N VAL A 154 0.14 -7.32 4.04
CA VAL A 154 -1.04 -6.52 3.73
C VAL A 154 -2.15 -6.94 4.69
N LEU A 155 -2.50 -6.03 5.59
CA LEU A 155 -3.65 -6.19 6.47
C LEU A 155 -4.90 -5.95 5.62
N GLN A 156 -5.51 -7.01 5.12
CA GLN A 156 -6.83 -6.90 4.52
C GLN A 156 -7.86 -7.02 5.63
N LEU A 157 -8.63 -5.96 5.87
CA LEU A 157 -9.96 -6.10 6.45
C LEU A 157 -10.83 -6.81 5.41
N ILE A 158 -10.70 -8.13 5.30
CA ILE A 158 -11.79 -8.94 4.77
C ILE A 158 -12.87 -8.81 5.84
N SER A 159 -13.85 -7.92 5.63
CA SER A 159 -14.96 -7.84 6.54
C SER A 159 -15.67 -9.18 6.50
N LEU A 160 -15.57 -9.96 7.58
CA LEU A 160 -16.19 -11.28 7.73
C LEU A 160 -17.71 -11.27 7.42
N THR A 161 -18.32 -10.08 7.42
CA THR A 161 -19.71 -9.82 7.02
C THR A 161 -20.01 -10.09 5.53
N TRP A 162 -19.01 -10.01 4.63
CA TRP A 162 -19.20 -10.25 3.19
C TRP A 162 -19.28 -11.74 2.86
N LEU A 163 -18.42 -12.57 3.47
CA LEU A 163 -18.48 -14.02 3.31
C LEU A 163 -19.75 -14.59 3.94
N ALA A 164 -20.13 -14.12 5.13
CA ALA A 164 -21.36 -14.52 5.80
C ALA A 164 -22.63 -14.20 4.97
N SER A 165 -22.67 -13.05 4.29
CA SER A 165 -23.82 -12.66 3.44
C SER A 165 -23.91 -13.47 2.14
N ILE A 166 -22.78 -13.92 1.58
CA ILE A 166 -22.76 -14.79 0.40
C ILE A 166 -23.21 -16.21 0.78
N PHE A 167 -22.76 -16.74 1.92
CA PHE A 167 -23.18 -18.06 2.41
C PHE A 167 -24.66 -18.09 2.82
N ALA A 168 -25.17 -17.04 3.49
CA ALA A 168 -26.58 -16.93 3.87
C ALA A 168 -27.53 -16.87 2.66
N ARG A 169 -27.05 -16.41 1.49
CA ARG A 169 -27.83 -16.25 0.26
C ARG A 169 -27.89 -17.50 -0.61
N LEU A 170 -27.07 -18.51 -0.32
CA LEU A 170 -27.02 -19.78 -1.06
C LEU A 170 -27.74 -20.93 -0.35
N GLN A 171 -28.24 -20.75 0.88
CA GLN A 171 -29.04 -21.75 1.63
C GLN A 171 -28.42 -23.16 1.61
N LEU A 172 -27.09 -23.26 1.59
CA LEU A 172 -26.40 -24.54 1.70
C LEU A 172 -26.42 -24.98 3.15
N SER A 173 -27.00 -26.15 3.42
CA SER A 173 -27.00 -26.75 4.75
C SER A 173 -25.57 -27.12 5.18
N LEU A 174 -25.29 -26.95 6.48
CA LEU A 174 -23.99 -27.17 7.12
C LEU A 174 -23.40 -28.60 7.00
N THR A 175 -24.05 -29.52 6.30
CA THR A 175 -23.64 -30.93 6.17
C THR A 175 -22.79 -31.22 4.93
N THR A 176 -22.60 -30.27 4.01
CA THR A 176 -21.80 -30.46 2.79
C THR A 176 -20.49 -29.67 2.78
N VAL A 177 -20.14 -29.03 3.90
CA VAL A 177 -18.95 -28.17 4.03
C VAL A 177 -17.80 -28.87 4.78
N ASP A 178 -18.09 -29.98 5.46
CA ASP A 178 -17.10 -30.68 6.30
C ASP A 178 -16.09 -31.57 5.53
N ILE A 179 -16.25 -31.73 4.20
CA ILE A 179 -15.35 -32.59 3.39
C ILE A 179 -14.11 -31.83 2.86
N TRP A 180 -14.07 -30.49 2.97
CA TRP A 180 -12.92 -29.68 2.54
C TRP A 180 -12.12 -29.04 3.68
N LEU A 181 -12.43 -29.41 4.93
CA LEU A 181 -11.83 -28.84 6.15
C LEU A 181 -10.97 -29.85 6.93
N ALA A 182 -10.12 -30.62 6.24
CA ALA A 182 -8.85 -31.15 6.80
C ALA A 182 -8.01 -31.73 5.63
N PRO A 183 -6.77 -31.26 5.37
CA PRO A 183 -5.77 -30.92 6.37
C PRO A 183 -5.10 -29.56 6.08
N VAL A 184 -5.60 -28.49 6.70
CA VAL A 184 -4.79 -27.29 6.99
C VAL A 184 -5.14 -26.83 8.40
N HIS A 185 -5.06 -27.76 9.37
CA HIS A 185 -4.86 -27.33 10.74
C HIS A 185 -3.42 -26.83 10.83
N PHE A 186 -3.31 -25.50 10.82
CA PHE A 186 -2.38 -24.62 11.54
C PHE A 186 -1.96 -23.47 10.62
N LEU A 187 -2.70 -22.35 10.65
CA LEU A 187 -2.17 -20.97 10.65
C LEU A 187 -3.32 -19.94 10.60
N THR A 188 -3.50 -19.31 11.76
CA THR A 188 -4.00 -17.94 12.02
C THR A 188 -5.45 -17.57 11.68
N LEU A 189 -6.25 -17.51 12.76
CA LEU A 189 -7.54 -16.83 12.93
C LEU A 189 -7.45 -15.29 12.92
N SER A 190 -6.52 -14.70 12.20
CA SER A 190 -6.44 -13.26 11.98
C SER A 190 -6.10 -13.01 10.52
N GLY A 191 -6.88 -12.16 9.84
CA GLY A 191 -6.75 -11.86 8.40
C GLY A 191 -5.44 -11.17 8.03
N ILE A 192 -4.33 -11.88 8.16
CA ILE A 192 -2.97 -11.46 7.84
C ILE A 192 -2.51 -12.30 6.65
N ILE A 193 -2.57 -11.71 5.46
CA ILE A 193 -1.98 -12.36 4.28
C ILE A 193 -0.48 -12.02 4.29
N HIS A 194 0.33 -13.02 4.65
CA HIS A 194 1.77 -12.98 4.42
C HIS A 194 2.04 -13.21 2.93
N LEU A 195 2.46 -12.17 2.21
CA LEU A 195 2.91 -12.30 0.82
C LEU A 195 4.44 -12.40 0.82
N SER A 196 4.96 -13.48 0.25
CA SER A 196 6.39 -13.60 -0.02
C SER A 196 6.78 -12.62 -1.13
N LEU A 197 8.01 -12.09 -1.10
CA LEU A 197 8.52 -11.14 -2.10
C LEU A 197 8.43 -11.66 -3.55
N ARG A 198 8.34 -12.99 -3.75
CA ARG A 198 8.18 -13.63 -5.07
C ARG A 198 6.75 -13.52 -5.60
N ASP A 199 5.75 -13.40 -4.73
CA ASP A 199 4.33 -13.41 -5.12
C ASP A 199 3.87 -12.06 -5.69
N VAL A 200 4.53 -10.96 -5.30
CA VAL A 200 4.21 -9.59 -5.78
C VAL A 200 4.56 -9.40 -7.25
N GLN A 201 5.40 -10.26 -7.84
CA GLN A 201 5.68 -10.25 -9.29
C GLN A 201 4.62 -11.00 -10.12
N LEU A 202 3.78 -11.84 -9.50
CA LEU A 202 2.88 -12.76 -10.20
C LEU A 202 1.41 -12.31 -10.25
N TYR A 203 1.06 -11.21 -9.59
CA TYR A 203 -0.27 -10.59 -9.70
C TYR A 203 -0.17 -9.26 -10.46
N PHE A 204 -0.03 -9.35 -11.78
CA PHE A 204 -0.22 -8.25 -12.72
C PHE A 204 -1.37 -8.56 -13.66
#